data_AF-A0A9E3XQH2-F1
#
_entry.id   AF-A0A9E3XQH2-F1
#
_cell.length_a   1.000
_cell.length_b   1.000
_cell.length_c   1.000
_cell.angle_alpha   90.00
_cell.angle_beta   90.00
_cell.angle_gamma   90.00
#
_symmetry.space_group_name_H-M   'P 1'
#
loop_
_entity.id
_entity.type
_entity.pdbx_description
1 polymer ?
#
loop_
_entity_poly.entity_id
_entity_poly.type
_entity_poly.pdbx_seq_one_letter_code
_entity_poly.pdbx_strand_id
1 'polypeptide(L)'
;CEDGKCRAPSVDDEPAVWLPPIGAGNVTYPIVARALARDATVRRLMARYDVTPRDEVDDILDTVIAYYREPDLRDEITGPENVEHVRRFLDAVANGGPRTELLLQRIREAPVVLAVNAGTGEEKYQQPQDVYVRSEELEAWFAGSPRGWFLHEQYSSLADRMHLLGVNAELVIRRRPPNAQGYVVVVRHHGVHKRGTEGFDPDCAVDEMKYAFEHPTVERARFIWNTLLPQLARSIRGTVESSTRETYSNARREEQYSPFGKLVSQSKWLPNRDGQFFRPDELKADDLPDGFLWHEQAAHAVGMRGSTVSQVADELGVDPEFVRFMKSDAARAAYEEYQKEQAAASKRSARDNSVGDRAAALNLDFGAELAKALVREGKGEAYKPQAHLDPMPNPARRGAAIDEQIAEARSHEPPATERFQRVSRRQWDAKDNATRTFIEQEYVGECQVCQDWFTKRDGKLYFEAHYLVSNKQAAWIDRPGNVLCLCAQCGAKFQHGAVDFGDFVMQVADWRPTSTTGAVEFEIQLCGNPVSLRFSSKHLLDVQALMRAGTSAAEEQEGASTSAGAASL
;
A
#
# COMPACT_ATOMS: atom_id res chain seq x y z
N CYS A 1 -0.69 59.63 29.93
CA CYS A 1 -2.00 59.20 29.43
C CYS A 1 -3.04 60.29 29.73
N GLU A 2 -4.25 60.24 29.15
CA GLU A 2 -5.33 61.22 29.40
C GLU A 2 -5.71 61.34 30.89
N ASP A 3 -5.57 60.24 31.64
CA ASP A 3 -5.81 60.18 33.10
C ASP A 3 -4.67 60.75 33.96
N GLY A 4 -3.68 61.40 33.35
CA GLY A 4 -2.53 62.00 34.05
C GLY A 4 -1.44 61.03 34.50
N LYS A 5 -1.60 59.72 34.31
CA LYS A 5 -0.58 58.72 34.70
C LYS A 5 0.42 58.44 33.56
N CYS A 6 1.68 58.24 33.91
CA CYS A 6 2.73 57.77 33.00
C CYS A 6 2.72 56.24 32.95
N ARG A 7 2.71 55.67 31.74
CA ARG A 7 2.72 54.23 31.49
C ARG A 7 3.71 53.93 30.37
N ALA A 8 4.30 52.74 30.40
CA ALA A 8 5.03 52.22 29.26
C ALA A 8 4.07 51.99 28.07
N PRO A 9 4.55 52.07 26.81
CA PRO A 9 3.74 51.75 25.63
C PRO A 9 3.20 50.31 25.62
N SER A 10 4.01 49.35 26.08
CA SER A 10 3.69 47.93 26.21
C SER A 10 4.24 47.33 27.50
N VAL A 11 3.66 46.21 27.94
CA VAL A 11 4.09 45.38 29.08
C VAL A 11 3.98 43.92 28.64
N ASP A 12 5.05 43.12 28.82
CA ASP A 12 5.10 41.70 28.40
C ASP A 12 4.64 41.47 26.94
N ASP A 13 5.09 42.34 26.03
CA ASP A 13 4.71 42.37 24.60
C ASP A 13 3.22 42.65 24.31
N GLU A 14 2.43 43.05 25.30
CA GLU A 14 1.05 43.51 25.14
C GLU A 14 0.92 45.05 25.20
N PRO A 15 0.02 45.68 24.40
CA PRO A 15 -0.22 47.12 24.45
C PRO A 15 -0.77 47.57 25.81
N ALA A 16 -0.17 48.59 26.42
CA ALA A 16 -0.60 49.14 27.71
C ALA A 16 -1.26 50.54 27.60
N VAL A 17 -1.13 51.20 26.45
CA VAL A 17 -1.71 52.51 26.13
C VAL A 17 -2.10 52.55 24.66
N TRP A 18 -3.26 53.12 24.32
CA TRP A 18 -3.76 53.24 22.94
C TRP A 18 -3.86 54.68 22.46
N LEU A 19 -3.95 54.89 21.14
CA LEU A 19 -4.35 56.18 20.59
C LEU A 19 -5.85 56.43 20.86
N PRO A 20 -6.26 57.69 21.08
CA PRO A 20 -7.66 58.03 21.26
C PRO A 20 -8.47 57.69 20.00
N PRO A 21 -9.71 57.16 20.13
CA PRO A 21 -10.58 56.94 18.99
C PRO A 21 -10.98 58.27 18.32
N ILE A 22 -11.46 58.18 17.09
CA ILE A 22 -11.95 59.35 16.35
C ILE A 22 -13.29 59.77 16.97
N GLY A 23 -13.26 60.77 17.87
CA GLY A 23 -14.46 61.33 18.51
C GLY A 23 -14.22 61.75 19.96
N ALA A 24 -15.27 62.28 20.59
CA ALA A 24 -15.25 62.74 21.99
C ALA A 24 -15.81 61.71 22.99
N GLY A 25 -16.03 60.47 22.56
CA GLY A 25 -16.56 59.41 23.43
C GLY A 25 -15.63 59.13 24.62
N ASN A 26 -16.23 58.88 25.78
CA ASN A 26 -15.48 58.39 26.95
C ASN A 26 -14.99 56.97 26.67
N VAL A 27 -13.75 56.69 27.05
CA VAL A 27 -13.12 55.36 26.94
C VAL A 27 -12.77 54.88 28.34
N THR A 28 -12.91 53.58 28.57
CA THR A 28 -12.60 52.92 29.86
C THR A 28 -11.15 52.46 29.96
N TYR A 29 -10.37 52.59 28.88
CA TYR A 29 -9.00 52.12 28.77
C TYR A 29 -7.98 53.29 28.66
N PRO A 30 -6.73 53.11 29.10
CA PRO A 30 -5.67 54.12 29.02
C PRO A 30 -5.37 54.61 27.60
N ILE A 31 -5.65 55.88 27.30
CA ILE A 31 -5.28 56.50 26.01
C ILE A 31 -4.14 57.52 26.15
N VAL A 32 -3.38 57.71 25.06
CA VAL A 32 -2.54 58.89 24.88
C VAL A 32 -3.42 60.12 24.99
N ALA A 33 -2.96 61.12 25.74
CA ALA A 33 -3.77 62.31 25.97
C ALA A 33 -4.20 62.94 24.63
N ARG A 34 -5.49 63.23 24.45
CA ARG A 34 -6.08 63.71 23.20
C ARG A 34 -5.39 64.97 22.68
N ALA A 35 -4.95 65.84 23.60
CA ALA A 35 -4.16 67.02 23.26
C ALA A 35 -2.79 66.65 22.63
N LEU A 36 -2.09 65.67 23.19
CA LEU A 36 -0.80 65.19 22.67
C LEU A 36 -0.98 64.40 21.37
N ALA A 37 -2.03 63.57 21.29
CA ALA A 37 -2.31 62.75 20.11
C ALA A 37 -2.72 63.57 18.86
N ARG A 38 -2.95 64.89 18.98
CA ARG A 38 -3.17 65.79 17.83
C ARG A 38 -1.87 66.25 17.18
N ASP A 39 -0.75 66.19 17.90
CA ASP A 39 0.57 66.56 17.38
C ASP A 39 1.12 65.47 16.45
N ALA A 40 1.51 65.86 15.23
CA ALA A 40 2.02 64.94 14.22
C ALA A 40 3.34 64.26 14.62
N THR A 41 4.19 64.94 15.39
CA THR A 41 5.45 64.42 15.91
C THR A 41 5.19 63.36 16.97
N VAL A 42 4.25 63.62 17.88
CA VAL A 42 3.83 62.65 18.89
C VAL A 42 3.21 61.43 18.22
N ARG A 43 2.34 61.59 17.21
CA ARG A 43 1.80 60.45 16.44
C ARG A 43 2.88 59.61 15.78
N ARG A 44 3.89 60.23 15.15
CA ARG A 44 5.02 59.50 14.55
C ARG A 44 5.85 58.77 15.60
N LEU A 45 6.01 59.36 16.78
CA LEU A 45 6.71 58.72 17.90
C LEU A 45 5.90 57.52 18.43
N MET A 46 4.60 57.69 18.65
CA MET A 46 3.69 56.62 19.11
C MET A 46 3.67 55.44 18.12
N ALA A 47 3.61 55.72 16.82
CA ALA A 47 3.69 54.70 15.78
C ALA A 47 5.04 53.94 15.77
N ARG A 48 6.14 54.55 16.24
CA ARG A 48 7.44 53.87 16.38
C ARG A 48 7.47 52.90 17.57
N TYR A 49 6.57 53.07 18.53
CA TYR A 49 6.40 52.20 19.68
C TYR A 49 5.15 51.30 19.55
N ASP A 50 4.64 51.12 18.33
CA ASP A 50 3.45 50.31 18.02
C ASP A 50 2.18 50.70 18.81
N VAL A 51 2.09 51.96 19.25
CA VAL A 51 0.89 52.50 19.91
C VAL A 51 -0.12 52.93 18.84
N THR A 52 -1.12 52.08 18.62
CA THR A 52 -2.20 52.26 17.64
C THR A 52 -3.54 52.58 18.31
N PRO A 53 -4.56 53.03 17.55
CA PRO A 53 -5.92 53.05 18.07
C PRO A 53 -6.35 51.62 18.41
N ARG A 54 -7.18 51.49 19.44
CA ARG A 54 -7.79 50.20 19.80
C ARG A 54 -8.60 49.66 18.62
N ASP A 55 -8.32 48.44 18.21
CA ASP A 55 -9.04 47.76 17.13
C ASP A 55 -10.05 46.74 17.66
N GLU A 56 -10.76 46.05 16.75
CA GLU A 56 -11.72 45.00 17.10
C GLU A 56 -11.06 43.82 17.84
N VAL A 57 -9.79 43.53 17.53
CA VAL A 57 -9.03 42.43 18.17
C VAL A 57 -8.74 42.78 19.63
N ASP A 58 -8.38 44.02 19.92
CA ASP A 58 -8.19 44.50 21.30
C ASP A 58 -9.48 44.44 22.12
N ASP A 59 -10.64 44.79 21.54
CA ASP A 59 -11.92 44.66 22.25
C ASP A 59 -12.30 43.20 22.53
N ILE A 60 -12.07 42.31 21.58
CA ILE A 60 -12.28 40.87 21.77
C ILE A 60 -11.38 40.33 22.90
N LEU A 61 -10.09 40.68 22.90
CA LEU A 61 -9.12 40.16 23.86
C LEU A 61 -9.39 40.64 25.29
N ASP A 62 -9.55 41.94 25.53
CA ASP A 62 -9.63 42.45 26.91
C ASP A 62 -11.05 42.50 27.45
N THR A 63 -12.06 42.58 26.58
CA THR A 63 -13.46 42.66 26.99
C THR A 63 -14.08 41.28 26.82
N VAL A 64 -14.29 40.81 25.59
CA VAL A 64 -15.17 39.67 25.34
C VAL A 64 -14.60 38.38 25.94
N ILE A 65 -13.34 38.02 25.65
CA ILE A 65 -12.71 36.79 26.15
C ILE A 65 -12.56 36.81 27.67
N ALA A 66 -12.29 37.98 28.27
CA ALA A 66 -12.16 38.12 29.72
C ALA A 66 -13.45 37.72 30.45
N TYR A 67 -14.64 38.05 29.90
CA TYR A 67 -15.92 37.65 30.49
C TYR A 67 -16.09 36.13 30.55
N TYR A 68 -15.64 35.40 29.52
CA TYR A 68 -15.71 33.93 29.53
C TYR A 68 -14.74 33.26 30.53
N ARG A 69 -13.71 33.98 30.98
CA ARG A 69 -12.74 33.47 31.97
C ARG A 69 -13.29 33.55 33.40
N GLU A 70 -14.20 34.48 33.66
CA GLU A 70 -14.85 34.65 34.96
C GLU A 70 -16.17 33.85 35.01
N PRO A 71 -16.28 32.79 35.83
CA PRO A 71 -17.45 31.91 35.83
C PRO A 71 -18.78 32.64 36.02
N ASP A 72 -18.84 33.56 36.99
CA ASP A 72 -20.08 34.30 37.31
C ASP A 72 -20.53 35.17 36.13
N LEU A 73 -19.60 35.85 35.47
CA LEU A 73 -19.92 36.69 34.31
C LEU A 73 -20.28 35.86 33.08
N ARG A 74 -19.61 34.72 32.89
CA ARG A 74 -19.88 33.80 31.79
C ARG A 74 -21.29 33.24 31.86
N ASP A 75 -21.76 32.90 33.06
CA ASP A 75 -23.09 32.31 33.26
C ASP A 75 -24.22 33.34 33.04
N GLU A 76 -23.91 34.63 33.00
CA GLU A 76 -24.86 35.71 32.61
C GLU A 76 -25.01 35.87 31.09
N ILE A 77 -24.08 35.32 30.29
CA ILE A 77 -24.09 35.47 28.83
C ILE A 77 -25.26 34.68 28.22
N THR A 78 -26.10 35.37 27.46
CA THR A 78 -27.24 34.71 26.80
C THR A 78 -26.81 33.98 25.52
N GLY A 79 -27.58 32.97 25.08
CA GLY A 79 -27.33 32.26 23.82
C GLY A 79 -27.16 33.19 22.61
N PRO A 80 -28.09 34.13 22.33
CA PRO A 80 -27.96 35.08 21.23
C PRO A 80 -26.73 35.99 21.32
N GLU A 81 -26.38 36.44 22.53
CA GLU A 81 -25.19 37.25 22.77
C GLU A 81 -23.91 36.45 22.51
N ASN A 82 -23.87 35.20 22.96
CA ASN A 82 -22.75 34.32 22.69
C ASN A 82 -22.61 34.01 21.18
N VAL A 83 -23.70 33.78 20.45
CA VAL A 83 -23.65 33.60 18.98
C VAL A 83 -23.04 34.83 18.30
N GLU A 84 -23.40 36.03 18.76
CA GLU A 84 -22.83 37.28 18.25
C GLU A 84 -21.34 37.42 18.60
N HIS A 85 -20.92 37.06 19.82
CA HIS A 85 -19.52 37.00 20.20
C HIS A 85 -18.73 36.02 19.31
N VAL A 86 -19.24 34.82 19.07
CA VAL A 86 -18.62 33.82 18.20
C VAL A 86 -18.53 34.33 16.75
N ARG A 87 -19.57 35.01 16.25
CA ARG A 87 -19.52 35.65 14.92
C ARG A 87 -18.41 36.70 14.84
N ARG A 88 -18.28 37.56 15.85
CA ARG A 88 -17.18 38.54 15.94
C ARG A 88 -15.81 37.87 15.95
N PHE A 89 -15.64 36.77 16.69
CA PHE A 89 -14.40 35.99 16.67
C PHE A 89 -14.08 35.45 15.28
N LEU A 90 -15.07 34.84 14.62
CA LEU A 90 -14.91 34.29 13.28
C LEU A 90 -14.57 35.37 12.25
N ASP A 91 -15.20 36.55 12.35
CA ASP A 91 -14.95 37.67 11.44
C ASP A 91 -13.55 38.28 11.70
N ALA A 92 -13.15 38.45 12.96
CA ALA A 92 -11.82 38.95 13.31
C ALA A 92 -10.69 38.01 12.88
N VAL A 93 -10.89 36.69 13.02
CA VAL A 93 -9.94 35.68 12.54
C VAL A 93 -9.89 35.67 11.00
N ALA A 94 -11.04 35.70 10.33
CA ALA A 94 -11.11 35.65 8.87
C ALA A 94 -10.53 36.89 8.18
N ASN A 95 -10.67 38.07 8.79
CA ASN A 95 -10.08 39.31 8.27
C ASN A 95 -8.55 39.30 8.32
N GLY A 96 -7.95 38.44 9.16
CA GLY A 96 -6.51 38.30 9.31
C GLY A 96 -5.83 39.53 9.93
N GLY A 97 -4.52 39.45 10.10
CA GLY A 97 -3.70 40.53 10.64
C GLY A 97 -2.50 40.02 11.44
N PRO A 98 -1.58 40.92 11.85
CA PRO A 98 -0.36 40.54 12.57
C PRO A 98 -0.62 39.82 13.90
N ARG A 99 -1.80 40.01 14.51
CA ARG A 99 -2.18 39.47 15.82
C ARG A 99 -3.18 38.32 15.75
N THR A 100 -3.53 37.83 14.56
CA THR A 100 -4.50 36.75 14.39
C THR A 100 -4.08 35.48 15.12
N GLU A 101 -2.79 35.14 15.13
CA GLU A 101 -2.29 33.96 15.86
C GLU A 101 -2.49 34.08 17.37
N LEU A 102 -2.13 35.25 17.94
CA LEU A 102 -2.36 35.55 19.35
C LEU A 102 -3.85 35.50 19.70
N LEU A 103 -4.70 36.10 18.86
CA LEU A 103 -6.16 36.07 19.02
C LEU A 103 -6.68 34.63 19.02
N LEU A 104 -6.29 33.82 18.04
CA LEU A 104 -6.68 32.42 17.94
C LEU A 104 -6.26 31.61 19.16
N GLN A 105 -5.02 31.79 19.64
CA GLN A 105 -4.54 31.14 20.85
C GLN A 105 -5.42 31.49 22.05
N ARG A 106 -5.73 32.79 22.25
CA ARG A 106 -6.53 33.26 23.39
C ARG A 106 -7.99 32.78 23.34
N ILE A 107 -8.57 32.71 22.15
CA ILE A 107 -9.91 32.15 21.91
C ILE A 107 -9.92 30.65 22.26
N ARG A 108 -8.91 29.91 21.80
CA ARG A 108 -8.77 28.47 22.01
C ARG A 108 -8.61 28.08 23.49
N GLU A 109 -7.95 28.92 24.26
CA GLU A 109 -7.73 28.71 25.71
C GLU A 109 -8.93 29.10 26.57
N ALA A 110 -9.92 29.81 26.02
CA ALA A 110 -11.08 30.30 26.78
C ALA A 110 -12.36 29.47 26.48
N PRO A 111 -13.23 29.26 27.48
CA PRO A 111 -14.47 28.51 27.30
C PRO A 111 -15.53 29.39 26.64
N VAL A 112 -15.42 29.60 25.33
CA VAL A 112 -16.23 30.57 24.57
C VAL A 112 -17.35 29.94 23.72
N VAL A 113 -17.33 28.61 23.55
CA VAL A 113 -18.31 27.88 22.73
C VAL A 113 -19.25 27.09 23.64
N LEU A 114 -20.55 27.31 23.52
CA LEU A 114 -21.57 26.49 24.17
C LEU A 114 -21.61 25.10 23.52
N ALA A 115 -21.53 24.06 24.33
CA ALA A 115 -21.55 22.69 23.87
C ALA A 115 -22.47 21.83 24.72
N VAL A 116 -22.95 20.73 24.13
CA VAL A 116 -23.81 19.73 24.76
C VAL A 116 -22.97 18.48 25.04
N ASN A 117 -22.98 18.00 26.27
CA ASN A 117 -22.28 16.78 26.64
C ASN A 117 -22.93 15.55 25.99
N ALA A 118 -22.11 14.67 25.41
CA ALA A 118 -22.54 13.48 24.70
C ALA A 118 -23.19 12.41 25.60
N GLY A 119 -22.86 12.39 26.90
CA GLY A 119 -23.41 11.43 27.86
C GLY A 119 -24.55 11.98 28.71
N THR A 120 -24.44 13.22 29.19
CA THR A 120 -25.40 13.81 30.15
C THR A 120 -26.43 14.72 29.50
N GLY A 121 -26.16 15.23 28.28
CA GLY A 121 -26.96 16.29 27.67
C GLY A 121 -26.80 17.66 28.34
N GLU A 122 -25.88 17.80 29.30
CA GLU A 122 -25.59 19.09 29.96
C GLU A 122 -25.04 20.10 28.95
N GLU A 123 -25.56 21.33 29.01
CA GLU A 123 -25.05 22.46 28.24
C GLU A 123 -24.02 23.23 29.05
N LYS A 124 -22.84 23.43 28.47
CA LYS A 124 -21.76 24.16 29.12
C LYS A 124 -20.85 24.83 28.12
N TYR A 125 -20.34 25.99 28.49
CA TYR A 125 -19.27 26.64 27.75
C TYR A 125 -17.95 25.86 27.85
N GLN A 126 -17.37 25.56 26.69
CA GLN A 126 -16.17 24.76 26.51
C GLN A 126 -15.15 25.51 25.64
N GLN A 127 -13.89 25.10 25.75
CA GLN A 127 -12.85 25.55 24.84
C GLN A 127 -13.15 25.01 23.44
N PRO A 128 -12.98 25.80 22.37
CA PRO A 128 -13.26 25.35 21.01
C PRO A 128 -12.63 24.01 20.65
N GLN A 129 -11.38 23.80 21.05
CA GLN A 129 -10.58 22.60 20.77
C GLN A 129 -11.04 21.32 21.48
N ASP A 130 -11.93 21.43 22.46
CA ASP A 130 -12.52 20.30 23.18
C ASP A 130 -13.95 19.99 22.68
N VAL A 131 -14.42 20.71 21.65
CA VAL A 131 -15.76 20.57 21.07
C VAL A 131 -15.69 19.94 19.69
N TYR A 132 -16.66 19.09 19.39
CA TYR A 132 -16.83 18.43 18.10
C TYR A 132 -18.08 18.91 17.37
N VAL A 133 -18.01 19.03 16.05
CA VAL A 133 -19.21 19.14 15.20
C VAL A 133 -19.95 17.80 15.25
N ARG A 134 -21.29 17.84 15.33
CA ARG A 134 -22.09 16.60 15.36
C ARG A 134 -22.03 15.89 14.01
N SER A 135 -21.75 14.60 14.05
CA SER A 135 -21.86 13.66 12.94
C SER A 135 -22.24 12.29 13.48
N GLU A 136 -22.85 11.45 12.65
CA GLU A 136 -23.25 10.09 13.04
C GLU A 136 -22.06 9.27 13.59
N GLU A 137 -20.90 9.43 12.96
CA GLU A 137 -19.66 8.76 13.36
C GLU A 137 -19.16 9.21 14.75
N LEU A 138 -19.14 10.53 15.00
CA LEU A 138 -18.68 11.07 16.28
C LEU A 138 -19.70 10.83 17.40
N GLU A 139 -21.00 10.83 17.09
CA GLU A 139 -22.05 10.43 18.03
C GLU A 139 -21.86 8.97 18.47
N ALA A 140 -21.58 8.05 17.54
CA ALA A 140 -21.25 6.67 17.88
C ALA A 140 -19.98 6.56 18.74
N TRP A 141 -18.94 7.34 18.43
CA TRP A 141 -17.69 7.38 19.21
C TRP A 141 -17.90 7.86 20.64
N PHE A 142 -18.54 9.01 20.82
CA PHE A 142 -18.71 9.66 22.12
C PHE A 142 -19.97 9.24 22.88
N ALA A 143 -20.78 8.30 22.35
CA ALA A 143 -22.02 7.87 22.99
C ALA A 143 -21.84 7.52 24.49
N GLY A 144 -22.51 8.27 25.37
CA GLY A 144 -22.44 8.09 26.81
C GLY A 144 -21.16 8.63 27.47
N SER A 145 -20.19 9.16 26.71
CA SER A 145 -18.93 9.68 27.27
C SER A 145 -19.18 10.95 28.09
N PRO A 146 -18.65 11.04 29.32
CA PRO A 146 -18.73 12.26 30.12
C PRO A 146 -17.80 13.37 29.61
N ARG A 147 -16.93 13.07 28.64
CA ARG A 147 -15.90 13.98 28.13
C ARG A 147 -16.09 14.36 26.66
N GLY A 148 -17.03 13.73 25.96
CA GLY A 148 -17.41 14.15 24.61
C GLY A 148 -18.33 15.36 24.68
N TRP A 149 -17.99 16.43 23.95
CA TRP A 149 -18.79 17.66 23.86
C TRP A 149 -19.09 17.98 22.41
N PHE A 150 -20.37 18.17 22.10
CA PHE A 150 -20.84 18.51 20.76
C PHE A 150 -21.25 19.97 20.66
N LEU A 151 -20.97 20.57 19.52
CA LEU A 151 -21.38 21.93 19.20
C LEU A 151 -22.90 22.09 19.37
N HIS A 152 -23.32 23.15 20.09
CA HIS A 152 -24.73 23.45 20.30
C HIS A 152 -25.43 23.90 19.00
N GLU A 153 -26.72 23.58 18.83
CA GLU A 153 -27.49 23.83 17.60
C GLU A 153 -27.65 25.33 17.25
N GLN A 154 -27.48 26.20 18.24
CA GLN A 154 -27.52 27.66 18.07
C GLN A 154 -26.50 28.19 17.05
N TYR A 155 -25.44 27.43 16.78
CA TYR A 155 -24.42 27.77 15.78
C TYR A 155 -24.67 27.17 14.40
N SER A 156 -25.86 26.63 14.13
CA SER A 156 -26.20 26.04 12.82
C SER A 156 -25.85 26.92 11.62
N SER A 157 -26.02 28.25 11.72
CA SER A 157 -25.64 29.20 10.67
C SER A 157 -24.14 29.49 10.56
N LEU A 158 -23.35 29.11 11.56
CA LEU A 158 -21.91 29.32 11.67
C LEU A 158 -21.09 28.03 11.58
N ALA A 159 -21.75 26.86 11.54
CA ALA A 159 -21.14 25.54 11.67
C ALA A 159 -19.93 25.34 10.75
N ASP A 160 -20.05 25.72 9.47
CA ASP A 160 -18.99 25.57 8.46
C ASP A 160 -17.73 26.39 8.77
N ARG A 161 -17.83 27.44 9.60
CA ARG A 161 -16.72 28.31 9.97
C ARG A 161 -16.13 27.97 11.34
N MET A 162 -16.77 27.12 12.15
CA MET A 162 -16.35 26.84 13.53
C MET A 162 -14.95 26.20 13.62
N HIS A 163 -14.53 25.49 12.56
CA HIS A 163 -13.17 24.94 12.47
C HIS A 163 -12.08 26.02 12.54
N LEU A 164 -12.37 27.26 12.13
CA LEU A 164 -11.43 28.39 12.22
C LEU A 164 -11.06 28.70 13.68
N LEU A 165 -12.00 28.51 14.62
CA LEU A 165 -11.75 28.70 16.05
C LEU A 165 -11.09 27.49 16.71
N GLY A 166 -11.01 26.35 16.00
CA GLY A 166 -10.47 25.10 16.52
C GLY A 166 -11.52 24.06 16.92
N VAL A 167 -12.80 24.26 16.60
CA VAL A 167 -13.81 23.21 16.79
C VAL A 167 -13.53 22.05 15.83
N ASN A 168 -13.51 20.83 16.36
CA ASN A 168 -13.09 19.65 15.61
C ASN A 168 -14.24 19.11 14.73
N ALA A 169 -14.03 19.05 13.42
CA ALA A 169 -14.97 18.39 12.50
C ALA A 169 -14.78 16.86 12.45
N GLU A 170 -13.57 16.39 12.81
CA GLU A 170 -13.17 14.99 12.79
C GLU A 170 -12.60 14.58 14.15
N LEU A 171 -12.49 13.28 14.38
CA LEU A 171 -11.91 12.76 15.62
C LEU A 171 -10.44 13.16 15.75
N VAL A 172 -10.04 13.64 16.92
CA VAL A 172 -8.67 14.09 17.15
C VAL A 172 -7.75 12.87 17.30
N ILE A 173 -6.84 12.72 16.33
CA ILE A 173 -5.82 11.68 16.30
C ILE A 173 -4.45 12.34 16.53
N ARG A 174 -3.83 12.01 17.67
CA ARG A 174 -2.47 12.46 18.00
C ARG A 174 -1.46 11.48 17.42
N ARG A 175 -0.90 11.83 16.27
CA ARG A 175 0.20 11.10 15.62
C ARG A 175 1.15 12.06 14.91
N ARG A 176 2.44 11.73 14.93
CA ARG A 176 3.50 12.42 14.18
C ARG A 176 3.57 11.86 12.77
N PRO A 177 3.69 12.71 11.74
CA PRO A 177 3.83 12.25 10.37
C PRO A 177 5.22 11.62 10.14
N PRO A 178 5.34 10.63 9.24
CA PRO A 178 6.63 10.15 8.79
C PRO A 178 7.37 11.21 7.98
N ASN A 179 8.70 11.18 8.03
CA ASN A 179 9.55 11.95 7.13
C ASN A 179 9.60 11.33 5.72
N ALA A 180 10.32 11.97 4.79
CA ALA A 180 10.45 11.51 3.40
C ALA A 180 11.06 10.10 3.26
N GLN A 181 11.78 9.62 4.27
CA GLN A 181 12.36 8.27 4.31
C GLN A 181 11.47 7.26 5.04
N GLY A 182 10.25 7.65 5.44
CA GLY A 182 9.29 6.77 6.11
C GLY A 182 9.54 6.59 7.61
N TYR A 183 10.38 7.41 8.25
CA TYR A 183 10.60 7.34 9.69
C TYR A 183 9.79 8.36 10.46
N VAL A 184 9.24 7.96 11.60
CA VAL A 184 8.62 8.90 12.56
C VAL A 184 9.64 9.27 13.61
N VAL A 185 10.03 10.54 13.68
CA VAL A 185 11.01 11.00 14.68
C VAL A 185 10.32 11.14 16.03
N VAL A 186 10.75 10.33 17.00
CA VAL A 186 10.14 10.29 18.34
C VAL A 186 10.89 11.22 19.28
N VAL A 187 12.22 11.08 19.32
CA VAL A 187 13.13 11.90 20.14
C VAL A 187 14.35 12.26 19.30
N ARG A 188 14.75 13.53 19.33
CA ARG A 188 15.99 14.01 18.71
C ARG A 188 16.68 15.01 19.62
N HIS A 189 17.50 14.50 20.53
CA HIS A 189 18.34 15.32 21.40
C HIS A 189 19.76 14.76 21.44
N HIS A 190 20.72 15.57 21.88
CA HIS A 190 22.12 15.16 21.96
C HIS A 190 22.28 13.88 22.80
N GLY A 191 22.79 12.81 22.18
CA GLY A 191 23.02 11.53 22.84
C GLY A 191 21.79 10.62 22.97
N VAL A 192 20.60 11.06 22.52
CA VAL A 192 19.37 10.24 22.53
C VAL A 192 18.55 10.51 21.27
N HIS A 193 18.51 9.51 20.40
CA HIS A 193 17.75 9.52 19.16
C HIS A 193 16.81 8.33 19.14
N LYS A 194 15.52 8.57 18.93
CA LYS A 194 14.49 7.53 18.79
C LYS A 194 13.65 7.81 17.55
N ARG A 195 13.39 6.77 16.74
CA ARG A 195 12.47 6.85 15.61
C ARG A 195 11.68 5.57 15.44
N GLY A 196 10.43 5.67 15.03
CA GLY A 196 9.69 4.54 14.50
C GLY A 196 10.01 4.30 13.02
N THR A 197 10.01 3.05 12.60
CA THR A 197 10.23 2.63 11.21
C THR A 197 8.91 2.46 10.47
N GLU A 198 8.93 2.53 9.13
CA GLU A 198 7.76 2.26 8.27
C GLU A 198 6.50 3.11 8.60
N GLY A 199 6.71 4.32 9.10
CA GLY A 199 5.64 5.23 9.49
C GLY A 199 4.97 4.91 10.83
N PHE A 200 5.54 4.01 11.63
CA PHE A 200 5.03 3.70 12.96
C PHE A 200 5.30 4.85 13.94
N ASP A 201 4.24 5.37 14.56
CA ASP A 201 4.35 6.27 15.70
C ASP A 201 4.05 5.52 17.01
N PRO A 202 5.05 5.30 17.90
CA PRO A 202 4.82 4.61 19.16
C PRO A 202 3.96 5.39 20.16
N ASP A 203 3.75 6.70 19.96
CA ASP A 203 2.93 7.53 20.83
C ASP A 203 1.54 7.84 20.22
N CYS A 204 1.16 7.11 19.16
CA CYS A 204 -0.15 7.28 18.51
C CYS A 204 -1.31 7.07 19.51
N ALA A 205 -2.16 8.07 19.60
CA ALA A 205 -3.29 8.12 20.53
C ALA A 205 -4.51 8.75 19.85
N VAL A 206 -5.70 8.29 20.24
CA VAL A 206 -6.98 8.83 19.76
C VAL A 206 -7.74 9.37 20.97
N ASP A 207 -8.39 10.51 20.83
CA ASP A 207 -9.08 11.16 21.93
C ASP A 207 -10.21 10.30 22.50
N GLU A 208 -10.34 10.25 23.83
CA GLU A 208 -11.31 9.39 24.55
C GLU A 208 -11.26 7.87 24.23
N MET A 209 -10.18 7.37 23.60
CA MET A 209 -10.09 5.94 23.23
C MET A 209 -10.26 4.98 24.41
N LYS A 210 -9.75 5.32 25.60
CA LYS A 210 -9.89 4.45 26.77
C LYS A 210 -11.36 4.21 27.11
N TYR A 211 -12.16 5.28 27.15
CA TYR A 211 -13.59 5.19 27.39
C TYR A 211 -14.30 4.37 26.30
N ALA A 212 -13.95 4.63 25.04
CA ALA A 212 -14.51 3.95 23.87
C ALA A 212 -14.39 2.42 23.95
N PHE A 213 -13.20 1.91 24.33
CA PHE A 213 -12.92 0.47 24.47
C PHE A 213 -13.46 -0.15 25.77
N GLU A 214 -13.65 0.63 26.83
CA GLU A 214 -14.26 0.16 28.09
C GLU A 214 -15.79 0.03 28.01
N HIS A 215 -16.45 0.76 27.10
CA HIS A 215 -17.92 0.80 26.97
C HIS A 215 -18.42 0.43 25.57
N PRO A 216 -17.96 -0.67 24.94
CA PRO A 216 -18.19 -0.93 23.51
C PRO A 216 -19.68 -0.98 23.15
N THR A 217 -20.02 -0.38 22.01
CA THR A 217 -21.32 -0.53 21.32
C THR A 217 -21.07 -1.02 19.89
N VAL A 218 -22.09 -1.57 19.24
CA VAL A 218 -21.95 -2.08 17.87
C VAL A 218 -21.60 -0.94 16.90
N GLU A 219 -22.24 0.21 17.07
CA GLU A 219 -22.04 1.41 16.26
C GLU A 219 -20.62 1.96 16.45
N ARG A 220 -20.15 2.03 17.69
CA ARG A 220 -18.78 2.47 18.00
C ARG A 220 -17.73 1.50 17.44
N ALA A 221 -17.96 0.21 17.61
CA ALA A 221 -17.08 -0.82 17.05
C ALA A 221 -17.05 -0.73 15.52
N ARG A 222 -18.20 -0.49 14.87
CA ARG A 222 -18.26 -0.30 13.42
C ARG A 222 -17.45 0.91 12.99
N PHE A 223 -17.57 2.04 13.68
CA PHE A 223 -16.76 3.24 13.39
C PHE A 223 -15.26 2.99 13.59
N ILE A 224 -14.86 2.32 14.68
CA ILE A 224 -13.46 1.92 14.88
C ILE A 224 -12.98 1.07 13.70
N TRP A 225 -13.75 0.05 13.33
CA TRP A 225 -13.34 -0.95 12.35
C TRP A 225 -13.31 -0.40 10.91
N ASN A 226 -14.36 0.30 10.49
CA ASN A 226 -14.51 0.80 9.12
C ASN A 226 -13.73 2.11 8.88
N THR A 227 -13.65 2.99 9.88
CA THR A 227 -13.13 4.34 9.69
C THR A 227 -11.74 4.52 10.30
N LEU A 228 -11.53 4.12 11.57
CA LEU A 228 -10.26 4.38 12.26
C LEU A 228 -9.16 3.38 11.90
N LEU A 229 -9.44 2.08 11.91
CA LEU A 229 -8.40 1.06 11.67
C LEU A 229 -7.73 1.18 10.29
N PRO A 230 -8.44 1.44 9.17
CA PRO A 230 -7.77 1.57 7.87
C PRO A 230 -6.77 2.73 7.84
N GLN A 231 -7.05 3.81 8.57
CA GLN A 231 -6.19 4.99 8.65
C GLN A 231 -5.02 4.83 9.63
N LEU A 232 -5.18 3.95 10.63
CA LEU A 232 -4.25 3.78 11.76
C LEU A 232 -3.61 2.40 11.83
N ALA A 233 -3.77 1.55 10.82
CA ALA A 233 -3.23 0.18 10.80
C ALA A 233 -1.72 0.15 11.08
N ARG A 234 -0.96 1.07 10.46
CA ARG A 234 0.49 1.23 10.64
C ARG A 234 0.88 1.80 12.01
N SER A 235 -0.07 2.32 12.77
CA SER A 235 0.16 2.89 14.10
C SER A 235 -0.21 1.92 15.23
N ILE A 236 -0.66 0.70 14.94
CA ILE A 236 -1.02 -0.28 15.97
C ILE A 236 0.25 -0.85 16.64
N ARG A 237 1.15 -1.39 15.82
CA ARG A 237 2.42 -1.98 16.27
C ARG A 237 3.52 -1.73 15.24
N GLY A 238 4.74 -1.64 15.70
CA GLY A 238 5.90 -1.55 14.83
C GLY A 238 7.22 -1.43 15.58
N THR A 239 8.29 -1.29 14.83
CA THR A 239 9.65 -1.23 15.38
C THR A 239 10.05 0.20 15.71
N VAL A 240 10.62 0.38 16.90
CA VAL A 240 11.30 1.61 17.31
C VAL A 240 12.81 1.37 17.34
N GLU A 241 13.55 2.22 16.64
CA GLU A 241 15.00 2.30 16.71
C GLU A 241 15.42 3.33 17.74
N SER A 242 16.35 2.96 18.63
CA SER A 242 16.98 3.86 19.60
C SER A 242 18.50 3.86 19.42
N SER A 243 19.11 5.03 19.38
CA SER A 243 20.57 5.19 19.27
C SER A 243 21.06 6.41 20.03
N THR A 244 22.32 6.39 20.47
CA THR A 244 23.02 7.57 20.98
C THR A 244 23.56 8.46 19.87
N ARG A 245 23.55 7.97 18.62
CA ARG A 245 24.04 8.67 17.43
C ARG A 245 22.89 9.00 16.49
N GLU A 246 22.94 10.19 15.92
CA GLU A 246 21.93 10.66 14.97
C GLU A 246 21.87 9.83 13.68
N THR A 247 22.97 9.16 13.32
CA THR A 247 23.04 8.26 12.16
C THR A 247 22.34 6.92 12.39
N TYR A 248 21.88 6.63 13.61
CA TYR A 248 21.33 5.33 14.01
C TYR A 248 22.27 4.14 13.74
N SER A 249 23.58 4.40 13.59
CA SER A 249 24.58 3.33 13.56
C SER A 249 24.53 2.52 14.86
N ASN A 250 24.48 1.19 14.75
CA ASN A 250 24.29 0.25 15.87
C ASN A 250 23.04 0.55 16.72
N ALA A 251 21.95 1.02 16.11
CA ALA A 251 20.70 1.25 16.82
C ALA A 251 20.12 -0.04 17.42
N ARG A 252 19.58 0.06 18.64
CA ARG A 252 18.75 -0.98 19.25
C ARG A 252 17.36 -0.93 18.62
N ARG A 253 16.81 -2.07 18.23
CA ARG A 253 15.48 -2.23 17.66
C ARG A 253 14.57 -2.94 18.64
N GLU A 254 13.35 -2.46 18.79
CA GLU A 254 12.35 -3.05 19.68
C GLU A 254 10.96 -2.91 19.07
N GLU A 255 10.25 -4.03 18.96
CA GLU A 255 8.83 -4.08 18.59
C GLU A 255 7.97 -3.57 19.74
N GLN A 256 7.08 -2.62 19.45
CA GLN A 256 6.22 -1.99 20.45
C GLN A 256 4.82 -1.76 19.90
N TYR A 257 3.83 -1.78 20.81
CA TYR A 257 2.49 -1.29 20.53
C TYR A 257 2.37 0.18 20.94
N SER A 258 1.68 0.98 20.14
CA SER A 258 1.25 2.32 20.55
C SER A 258 0.13 2.24 21.61
N PRO A 259 -0.18 3.33 22.34
CA PRO A 259 -1.36 3.39 23.20
C PRO A 259 -2.65 2.94 22.50
N PHE A 260 -2.89 3.43 21.27
CA PHE A 260 -4.02 2.99 20.44
C PHE A 260 -3.95 1.50 20.12
N GLY A 261 -2.79 1.01 19.68
CA GLY A 261 -2.61 -0.39 19.31
C GLY A 261 -2.80 -1.37 20.46
N LYS A 262 -2.36 -1.02 21.68
CA LYS A 262 -2.61 -1.83 22.88
C LYS A 262 -4.11 -2.01 23.11
N LEU A 263 -4.87 -0.92 23.10
CA LEU A 263 -6.30 -0.98 23.34
C LEU A 263 -7.04 -1.76 22.23
N VAL A 264 -6.74 -1.49 20.96
CA VAL A 264 -7.34 -2.18 19.82
C VAL A 264 -7.07 -3.69 19.86
N SER A 265 -5.85 -4.13 20.16
CA SER A 265 -5.46 -5.54 20.10
C SER A 265 -5.83 -6.33 21.37
N GLN A 266 -5.97 -5.66 22.52
CA GLN A 266 -6.12 -6.34 23.82
C GLN A 266 -7.52 -6.21 24.43
N SER A 267 -8.33 -5.26 23.98
CA SER A 267 -9.69 -5.04 24.52
C SER A 267 -10.74 -5.90 23.81
N LYS A 268 -11.83 -6.22 24.52
CA LYS A 268 -13.01 -6.89 23.96
C LYS A 268 -13.99 -5.86 23.43
N TRP A 269 -13.85 -5.49 22.17
CA TRP A 269 -14.64 -4.40 21.57
C TRP A 269 -15.24 -4.74 20.22
N LEU A 270 -14.77 -5.79 19.56
CA LEU A 270 -15.23 -6.17 18.23
C LEU A 270 -16.39 -7.17 18.38
N PRO A 271 -17.62 -6.82 17.96
CA PRO A 271 -18.75 -7.73 18.09
C PRO A 271 -18.67 -8.88 17.09
N ASN A 272 -19.20 -10.04 17.47
CA ASN A 272 -19.57 -11.10 16.53
C ASN A 272 -21.00 -10.87 15.98
N ARG A 273 -21.47 -11.72 15.06
CA ARG A 273 -22.84 -11.67 14.51
C ARG A 273 -23.96 -11.67 15.56
N ASP A 274 -23.72 -12.24 16.74
CA ASP A 274 -24.69 -12.26 17.84
C ASP A 274 -24.64 -10.98 18.72
N GLY A 275 -23.76 -10.03 18.40
CA GLY A 275 -23.57 -8.78 19.14
C GLY A 275 -22.69 -8.92 20.39
N GLN A 276 -22.06 -10.08 20.62
CA GLN A 276 -21.14 -10.29 21.75
C GLN A 276 -19.73 -9.77 21.41
N PHE A 277 -19.10 -9.05 22.34
CA PHE A 277 -17.80 -8.42 22.11
C PHE A 277 -16.62 -9.33 22.45
N PHE A 278 -15.67 -9.40 21.52
CA PHE A 278 -14.46 -10.21 21.60
C PHE A 278 -13.21 -9.38 21.31
N ARG A 279 -12.06 -9.95 21.62
CA ARG A 279 -10.79 -9.43 21.11
C ARG A 279 -10.68 -9.75 19.61
N PRO A 280 -10.03 -8.89 18.80
CA PRO A 280 -9.94 -9.15 17.36
C PRO A 280 -9.29 -10.50 17.02
N ASP A 281 -8.31 -10.96 17.81
CA ASP A 281 -7.61 -12.25 17.62
C ASP A 281 -8.42 -13.50 18.03
N GLU A 282 -9.63 -13.31 18.54
CA GLU A 282 -10.58 -14.38 18.87
C GLU A 282 -11.56 -14.65 17.72
N LEU A 283 -11.76 -13.69 16.82
CA LEU A 283 -12.72 -13.72 15.72
C LEU A 283 -12.08 -14.07 14.37
N LYS A 284 -12.88 -14.60 13.45
CA LYS A 284 -12.56 -14.77 12.03
C LYS A 284 -13.35 -13.78 11.17
N ALA A 285 -12.96 -13.65 9.91
CA ALA A 285 -13.65 -12.81 8.93
C ALA A 285 -15.17 -13.08 8.88
N ASP A 286 -15.57 -14.35 8.87
CA ASP A 286 -16.98 -14.75 8.76
C ASP A 286 -17.78 -14.44 10.03
N ASP A 287 -17.13 -14.21 11.17
CA ASP A 287 -17.79 -13.94 12.45
C ASP A 287 -18.22 -12.47 12.58
N LEU A 288 -17.78 -11.59 11.66
CA LEU A 288 -18.14 -10.17 11.67
C LEU A 288 -19.63 -9.95 11.36
N PRO A 289 -20.31 -9.00 12.02
CA PRO A 289 -21.69 -8.62 11.72
C PRO A 289 -21.82 -7.90 10.38
N ASP A 290 -23.05 -7.81 9.88
CA ASP A 290 -23.39 -6.99 8.73
C ASP A 290 -23.02 -5.51 8.97
N GLY A 291 -22.49 -4.86 7.93
CA GLY A 291 -22.02 -3.47 7.98
C GLY A 291 -20.58 -3.27 8.47
N PHE A 292 -19.88 -4.34 8.88
CA PHE A 292 -18.42 -4.30 9.10
C PHE A 292 -17.70 -4.65 7.80
N LEU A 293 -17.01 -3.67 7.21
CA LEU A 293 -16.34 -3.81 5.92
C LEU A 293 -15.04 -4.60 6.06
N TRP A 294 -14.75 -5.49 5.12
CA TRP A 294 -13.49 -6.24 5.17
C TRP A 294 -12.28 -5.37 4.79
N HIS A 295 -11.36 -5.21 5.73
CA HIS A 295 -10.10 -4.48 5.53
C HIS A 295 -8.90 -5.37 5.87
N GLU A 296 -8.25 -5.95 4.85
CA GLU A 296 -7.16 -6.93 5.03
C GLU A 296 -6.01 -6.38 5.92
N GLN A 297 -5.56 -5.15 5.66
CA GLN A 297 -4.48 -4.52 6.43
C GLN A 297 -4.86 -4.28 7.88
N ALA A 298 -6.10 -3.86 8.14
CA ALA A 298 -6.62 -3.66 9.49
C ALA A 298 -6.74 -5.00 10.23
N ALA A 299 -7.36 -6.01 9.59
CA ALA A 299 -7.53 -7.34 10.14
C ALA A 299 -6.18 -7.99 10.50
N HIS A 300 -5.18 -7.86 9.63
CA HIS A 300 -3.81 -8.30 9.89
C HIS A 300 -3.16 -7.53 11.05
N ALA A 301 -3.30 -6.21 11.08
CA ALA A 301 -2.67 -5.38 12.11
C ALA A 301 -3.24 -5.66 13.52
N VAL A 302 -4.51 -6.02 13.62
CA VAL A 302 -5.15 -6.39 14.89
C VAL A 302 -5.02 -7.88 15.23
N GLY A 303 -4.48 -8.70 14.32
CA GLY A 303 -4.23 -10.13 14.54
C GLY A 303 -5.47 -11.02 14.40
N MET A 304 -6.46 -10.62 13.60
CA MET A 304 -7.69 -11.40 13.40
C MET A 304 -7.41 -12.77 12.77
N ARG A 305 -8.12 -13.82 13.20
CA ARG A 305 -7.90 -15.19 12.71
C ARG A 305 -8.31 -15.32 11.25
N GLY A 306 -7.45 -15.90 10.43
CA GLY A 306 -7.77 -16.15 9.03
C GLY A 306 -7.67 -14.92 8.12
N SER A 307 -7.18 -13.77 8.63
CA SER A 307 -6.69 -12.63 7.83
C SER A 307 -5.36 -12.92 7.12
N THR A 308 -5.04 -14.20 7.03
CA THR A 308 -3.85 -14.80 6.44
C THR A 308 -4.04 -15.04 4.96
N VAL A 309 -4.95 -14.35 4.25
CA VAL A 309 -5.02 -14.49 2.78
C VAL A 309 -3.70 -14.03 2.19
N SER A 310 -3.15 -12.90 2.66
CA SER A 310 -1.83 -12.43 2.25
C SER A 310 -0.69 -13.30 2.77
N GLN A 311 -0.71 -13.75 4.03
CA GLN A 311 0.36 -14.59 4.59
C GLN A 311 0.39 -15.99 3.96
N VAL A 312 -0.78 -16.59 3.68
CA VAL A 312 -0.89 -17.87 2.96
C VAL A 312 -0.56 -17.69 1.49
N ALA A 313 -0.92 -16.55 0.88
CA ALA A 313 -0.49 -16.19 -0.47
C ALA A 313 1.04 -16.05 -0.54
N ASP A 314 1.67 -15.37 0.41
CA ASP A 314 3.12 -15.16 0.49
C ASP A 314 3.87 -16.47 0.81
N GLU A 315 3.34 -17.29 1.73
CA GLU A 315 3.91 -18.58 2.12
C GLU A 315 3.77 -19.65 1.03
N LEU A 316 2.68 -19.61 0.25
CA LEU A 316 2.47 -20.50 -0.90
C LEU A 316 2.97 -19.92 -2.23
N GLY A 317 3.42 -18.66 -2.25
CA GLY A 317 3.84 -17.95 -3.47
C GLY A 317 2.73 -17.80 -4.52
N VAL A 318 1.48 -17.67 -4.08
CA VAL A 318 0.28 -17.57 -4.93
C VAL A 318 -0.39 -16.22 -4.75
N ASP A 319 -1.25 -15.86 -5.70
CA ASP A 319 -1.99 -14.60 -5.64
C ASP A 319 -3.04 -14.60 -4.50
N PRO A 320 -3.24 -13.50 -3.76
CA PRO A 320 -4.26 -13.42 -2.70
C PRO A 320 -5.69 -13.70 -3.18
N GLU A 321 -6.05 -13.34 -4.42
CA GLU A 321 -7.35 -13.67 -5.00
C GLU A 321 -7.49 -15.18 -5.28
N PHE A 322 -6.39 -15.90 -5.50
CA PHE A 322 -6.40 -17.36 -5.61
C PHE A 322 -6.74 -18.03 -4.26
N VAL A 323 -6.21 -17.51 -3.15
CA VAL A 323 -6.56 -18.01 -1.81
C VAL A 323 -8.02 -17.71 -1.47
N ARG A 324 -8.55 -16.56 -1.91
CA ARG A 324 -9.99 -16.24 -1.79
C ARG A 324 -10.85 -17.16 -2.64
N PHE A 325 -10.47 -17.41 -3.89
CA PHE A 325 -11.16 -18.34 -4.79
C PHE A 325 -11.23 -19.76 -4.18
N MET A 326 -10.14 -20.25 -3.60
CA MET A 326 -10.09 -21.57 -2.95
C MET A 326 -11.04 -21.70 -1.75
N LYS A 327 -11.42 -20.58 -1.11
CA LYS A 327 -12.42 -20.56 -0.03
C LYS A 327 -13.86 -20.44 -0.54
N SER A 328 -14.08 -20.27 -1.84
CA SER A 328 -15.42 -20.16 -2.42
C SER A 328 -16.16 -21.51 -2.48
N ASP A 329 -17.49 -21.45 -2.44
CA ASP A 329 -18.33 -22.64 -2.63
C ASP A 329 -18.13 -23.30 -4.00
N ALA A 330 -17.77 -22.51 -5.02
CA ALA A 330 -17.46 -23.01 -6.35
C ALA A 330 -16.18 -23.86 -6.37
N ALA A 331 -15.13 -23.44 -5.66
CA ALA A 331 -13.90 -24.22 -5.52
C ALA A 331 -14.11 -25.50 -4.70
N ARG A 332 -14.97 -25.45 -3.66
CA ARG A 332 -15.36 -26.63 -2.89
C ARG A 332 -16.11 -27.65 -3.73
N ALA A 333 -17.07 -27.20 -4.54
CA ALA A 333 -17.80 -28.07 -5.47
C ALA A 333 -16.88 -28.73 -6.52
N ALA A 334 -15.97 -27.95 -7.12
CA ALA A 334 -14.99 -28.47 -8.07
C ALA A 334 -14.03 -29.49 -7.42
N TYR A 335 -13.64 -29.27 -6.15
CA TYR A 335 -12.79 -30.20 -5.40
C TYR A 335 -13.52 -31.51 -5.05
N GLU A 336 -14.80 -31.45 -4.70
CA GLU A 336 -15.64 -32.63 -4.47
C GLU A 336 -15.85 -33.44 -5.75
N GLU A 337 -15.98 -32.79 -6.89
CA GLU A 337 -16.07 -33.44 -8.20
C GLU A 337 -14.75 -34.13 -8.58
N TYR A 338 -13.63 -33.45 -8.39
CA TYR A 338 -12.29 -34.03 -8.53
C TYR A 338 -12.07 -35.25 -7.63
N GLN A 339 -12.51 -35.20 -6.37
CA GLN A 339 -12.46 -36.34 -5.44
C GLN A 339 -13.25 -37.55 -5.96
N LYS A 340 -14.43 -37.32 -6.55
CA LYS A 340 -15.25 -38.38 -7.17
C LYS A 340 -14.56 -39.00 -8.39
N GLU A 341 -13.92 -38.18 -9.23
CA GLU A 341 -13.14 -38.66 -10.37
C GLU A 341 -11.91 -39.48 -9.95
N GLN A 342 -11.21 -39.05 -8.89
CA GLN A 342 -10.07 -39.80 -8.35
C GLN A 342 -10.48 -41.12 -7.70
N ALA A 343 -11.63 -41.16 -7.02
CA ALA A 343 -12.19 -42.41 -6.50
C ALA A 343 -12.64 -43.37 -7.61
N ALA A 344 -13.06 -42.84 -8.77
CA ALA A 344 -13.38 -43.64 -9.95
C ALA A 344 -12.10 -44.16 -10.66
N ALA A 345 -11.03 -43.36 -10.68
CA ALA A 345 -9.73 -43.73 -11.25
C ALA A 345 -8.97 -44.75 -10.39
N SER A 346 -9.03 -44.63 -9.06
CA SER A 346 -8.39 -45.59 -8.14
C SER A 346 -9.04 -46.98 -8.17
N LYS A 347 -10.36 -47.05 -8.39
CA LYS A 347 -11.07 -48.31 -8.63
C LYS A 347 -10.68 -48.97 -9.97
N ARG A 348 -10.21 -48.20 -10.94
CA ARG A 348 -9.68 -48.72 -12.22
C ARG A 348 -8.23 -49.22 -12.09
N SER A 349 -7.39 -48.60 -11.25
CA SER A 349 -6.00 -49.02 -11.04
C SER A 349 -5.81 -50.15 -10.03
N ALA A 350 -6.76 -50.37 -9.12
CA ALA A 350 -6.75 -51.51 -8.18
C ALA A 350 -6.88 -52.88 -8.86
N ARG A 351 -7.18 -52.93 -10.16
CA ARG A 351 -7.30 -54.17 -10.94
C ARG A 351 -5.97 -54.63 -11.57
N ASP A 352 -4.91 -53.83 -11.53
CA ASP A 352 -3.73 -54.05 -12.38
C ASP A 352 -2.35 -53.89 -11.72
N ASN A 353 -2.24 -53.90 -10.39
CA ASN A 353 -0.92 -53.87 -9.74
C ASN A 353 -0.75 -54.99 -8.71
N SER A 354 -0.07 -56.05 -9.15
CA SER A 354 0.51 -57.07 -8.29
C SER A 354 1.70 -56.50 -7.49
N VAL A 355 1.91 -57.08 -6.32
CA VAL A 355 2.70 -56.62 -5.16
C VAL A 355 4.24 -56.62 -5.38
N GLY A 356 4.72 -56.62 -6.63
CA GLY A 356 6.12 -56.96 -6.95
C GLY A 356 7.20 -55.90 -6.64
N ASP A 357 6.87 -54.61 -6.54
CA ASP A 357 7.87 -53.55 -6.78
C ASP A 357 8.50 -52.91 -5.52
N ARG A 358 8.15 -53.37 -4.31
CA ARG A 358 8.68 -52.81 -3.06
C ARG A 358 10.09 -53.30 -2.67
N ALA A 359 10.67 -54.27 -3.37
CA ALA A 359 11.98 -54.85 -3.04
C ALA A 359 13.16 -54.34 -3.91
N ALA A 360 12.90 -53.67 -5.04
CA ALA A 360 13.94 -53.30 -6.01
C ALA A 360 14.66 -51.96 -5.70
N ALA A 361 14.07 -51.08 -4.87
CA ALA A 361 14.57 -49.72 -4.68
C ALA A 361 15.83 -49.60 -3.79
N LEU A 362 16.29 -50.67 -3.13
CA LEU A 362 17.40 -50.63 -2.18
C LEU A 362 18.76 -51.11 -2.76
N ASN A 363 18.83 -51.50 -4.05
CA ASN A 363 20.05 -52.03 -4.65
C ASN A 363 20.22 -51.63 -6.13
N LEU A 364 20.23 -50.33 -6.41
CA LEU A 364 20.53 -49.81 -7.75
C LEU A 364 22.04 -49.87 -8.03
N ASP A 365 22.45 -50.53 -9.11
CA ASP A 365 23.84 -50.53 -9.59
C ASP A 365 24.11 -49.27 -10.42
N PHE A 366 24.66 -48.25 -9.77
CA PHE A 366 25.03 -46.99 -10.39
C PHE A 366 26.03 -47.15 -11.56
N GLY A 367 26.90 -48.17 -11.52
CA GLY A 367 27.86 -48.43 -12.60
C GLY A 367 27.17 -48.83 -13.90
N ALA A 368 26.17 -49.72 -13.80
CA ALA A 368 25.38 -50.16 -14.94
C ALA A 368 24.52 -49.02 -15.54
N GLU A 369 23.94 -48.15 -14.72
CA GLU A 369 23.15 -47.01 -15.19
C GLU A 369 24.01 -45.91 -15.84
N LEU A 370 25.20 -45.65 -15.31
CA LEU A 370 26.14 -44.71 -15.91
C LEU A 370 26.58 -45.18 -17.31
N ALA A 371 26.87 -46.47 -17.45
CA ALA A 371 27.24 -47.08 -18.73
C ALA A 371 26.12 -46.92 -19.78
N LYS A 372 24.85 -47.12 -19.39
CA LYS A 372 23.68 -46.88 -20.27
C LYS A 372 23.50 -45.40 -20.64
N ALA A 373 23.88 -44.47 -19.77
CA ALA A 373 23.80 -43.04 -20.04
C ALA A 373 24.90 -42.57 -20.99
N LEU A 374 26.11 -43.11 -20.87
CA LEU A 374 27.31 -42.71 -21.61
C LEU A 374 27.45 -43.41 -22.98
N VAL A 375 27.01 -44.67 -23.10
CA VAL A 375 27.01 -45.39 -24.38
C VAL A 375 25.68 -45.14 -25.09
N ARG A 376 25.70 -44.19 -26.03
CA ARG A 376 24.57 -43.91 -26.92
C ARG A 376 25.14 -43.74 -28.32
N GLU A 377 25.06 -44.77 -29.14
CA GLU A 377 25.67 -44.77 -30.47
C GLU A 377 25.09 -43.66 -31.35
N GLY A 378 25.94 -42.71 -31.73
CA GLY A 378 25.69 -41.74 -32.79
C GLY A 378 26.54 -42.09 -34.00
N LYS A 379 25.94 -42.15 -35.19
CA LYS A 379 26.68 -42.33 -36.45
C LYS A 379 27.23 -40.98 -36.90
N GLY A 380 28.42 -40.61 -36.43
CA GLY A 380 29.13 -39.41 -36.87
C GLY A 380 30.56 -39.35 -36.32
N GLU A 381 31.52 -38.86 -37.12
CA GLU A 381 32.91 -38.66 -36.68
C GLU A 381 33.00 -37.53 -35.65
N ALA A 382 33.74 -37.78 -34.57
CA ALA A 382 33.89 -36.87 -33.45
C ALA A 382 34.99 -35.82 -33.68
N TYR A 383 34.65 -34.55 -33.50
CA TYR A 383 35.62 -33.47 -33.30
C TYR A 383 36.20 -33.55 -31.88
N LYS A 384 37.53 -33.54 -31.75
CA LYS A 384 38.24 -33.52 -30.45
C LYS A 384 38.76 -32.12 -30.14
N PRO A 385 38.18 -31.40 -29.18
CA PRO A 385 38.90 -30.34 -28.50
C PRO A 385 39.85 -30.96 -27.45
N GLN A 386 41.07 -30.43 -27.36
CA GLN A 386 42.01 -30.78 -26.29
C GLN A 386 41.54 -30.15 -24.98
N ALA A 387 41.13 -30.99 -24.02
CA ALA A 387 40.86 -30.55 -22.66
C ALA A 387 42.17 -30.47 -21.87
N HIS A 388 42.39 -29.34 -21.19
CA HIS A 388 43.37 -29.27 -20.11
C HIS A 388 42.77 -29.95 -18.88
N LEU A 389 43.24 -31.15 -18.59
CA LEU A 389 42.91 -31.88 -17.36
C LEU A 389 44.04 -31.65 -16.37
N ASP A 390 43.77 -30.89 -15.31
CA ASP A 390 44.74 -30.67 -14.24
C ASP A 390 44.94 -31.97 -13.42
N PRO A 391 46.17 -32.31 -13.04
CA PRO A 391 46.43 -33.45 -12.18
C PRO A 391 45.84 -33.21 -10.79
N MET A 392 45.00 -34.14 -10.33
CA MET A 392 44.33 -34.05 -9.03
C MET A 392 45.32 -34.29 -7.88
N PRO A 393 45.56 -33.29 -7.00
CA PRO A 393 46.41 -33.48 -5.84
C PRO A 393 45.70 -34.38 -4.81
N ASN A 394 46.43 -35.39 -4.31
CA ASN A 394 46.03 -36.29 -3.24
C ASN A 394 44.68 -37.05 -3.47
N PRO A 395 44.62 -37.94 -4.48
CA PRO A 395 43.40 -38.67 -4.86
C PRO A 395 42.81 -39.53 -3.75
N ALA A 396 43.64 -40.09 -2.87
CA ALA A 396 43.19 -40.95 -1.77
C ALA A 396 42.34 -40.18 -0.75
N ARG A 397 42.77 -38.97 -0.38
CA ARG A 397 42.02 -38.12 0.56
C ARG A 397 40.71 -37.64 -0.06
N ARG A 398 40.72 -37.28 -1.35
CA ARG A 398 39.50 -36.89 -2.07
C ARG A 398 38.54 -38.07 -2.22
N GLY A 399 39.06 -39.27 -2.52
CA GLY A 399 38.28 -40.50 -2.61
C GLY A 399 37.54 -40.80 -1.31
N ALA A 400 38.24 -40.81 -0.17
CA ALA A 400 37.63 -41.05 1.13
C ALA A 400 36.52 -40.03 1.49
N ALA A 401 36.74 -38.74 1.19
CA ALA A 401 35.73 -37.70 1.41
C ALA A 401 34.51 -37.86 0.49
N ILE A 402 34.71 -38.30 -0.75
CA ILE A 402 33.62 -38.60 -1.69
C ILE A 402 32.84 -39.84 -1.23
N ASP A 403 33.53 -40.90 -0.78
CA ASP A 403 32.89 -42.12 -0.29
C ASP A 403 32.00 -41.83 0.93
N GLU A 404 32.47 -41.00 1.86
CA GLU A 404 31.71 -40.54 3.02
C GLU A 404 30.47 -39.73 2.60
N GLN A 405 30.61 -38.79 1.66
CA GLN A 405 29.49 -38.01 1.12
C GLN A 405 28.46 -38.89 0.37
N ILE A 406 28.91 -39.91 -0.37
CA ILE A 406 28.03 -40.86 -1.06
C ILE A 406 27.28 -41.72 -0.03
N ALA A 407 27.96 -42.17 1.03
CA ALA A 407 27.34 -42.95 2.10
C ALA A 407 26.31 -42.12 2.88
N GLU A 408 26.61 -40.86 3.16
CA GLU A 408 25.69 -39.91 3.80
C GLU A 408 24.50 -39.59 2.89
N ALA A 409 24.69 -39.39 1.59
CA ALA A 409 23.59 -39.16 0.66
C ALA A 409 22.66 -40.38 0.54
N ARG A 410 23.22 -41.60 0.58
CA ARG A 410 22.44 -42.85 0.58
C ARG A 410 21.67 -43.06 1.89
N SER A 411 22.22 -42.67 3.03
CA SER A 411 21.54 -42.83 4.33
C SER A 411 20.37 -41.86 4.50
N HIS A 412 20.40 -40.72 3.80
CA HIS A 412 19.32 -39.74 3.78
C HIS A 412 18.41 -39.84 2.55
N GLU A 413 18.49 -40.92 1.77
CA GLU A 413 17.67 -41.07 0.55
C GLU A 413 16.18 -41.31 0.90
N PRO A 414 15.26 -40.41 0.51
CA PRO A 414 13.87 -40.54 0.89
C PRO A 414 13.17 -41.69 0.14
N PRO A 415 12.11 -42.29 0.75
CA PRO A 415 11.28 -43.31 0.11
C PRO A 415 10.75 -42.86 -1.27
N ALA A 416 10.53 -43.80 -2.19
CA ALA A 416 10.07 -43.50 -3.55
C ALA A 416 8.76 -42.66 -3.60
N THR A 417 7.89 -42.82 -2.60
CA THR A 417 6.65 -42.06 -2.41
C THR A 417 6.86 -40.59 -2.04
N GLU A 418 8.00 -40.27 -1.42
CA GLU A 418 8.41 -38.90 -1.10
C GLU A 418 9.26 -38.29 -2.22
N ARG A 419 9.97 -39.11 -3.01
CA ARG A 419 10.69 -38.69 -4.23
C ARG A 419 9.76 -38.14 -5.31
N PHE A 420 8.59 -38.75 -5.47
CA PHE A 420 7.62 -38.38 -6.49
C PHE A 420 6.36 -37.82 -5.84
N GLN A 421 6.39 -36.53 -5.52
CA GLN A 421 5.16 -35.78 -5.25
C GLN A 421 4.54 -35.32 -6.57
N ARG A 422 3.23 -35.54 -6.73
CA ARG A 422 2.45 -34.87 -7.79
C ARG A 422 2.35 -33.39 -7.41
N VAL A 423 3.27 -32.59 -7.95
CA VAL A 423 3.18 -31.14 -7.87
C VAL A 423 2.14 -30.70 -8.90
N SER A 424 1.07 -30.05 -8.46
CA SER A 424 0.16 -29.37 -9.36
C SER A 424 0.92 -28.24 -10.05
N ARG A 425 1.35 -28.46 -11.28
CA ARG A 425 1.83 -27.37 -12.13
C ARG A 425 0.62 -26.60 -12.64
N ARG A 426 0.72 -25.27 -12.60
CA ARG A 426 -0.12 -24.40 -13.41
C ARG A 426 0.09 -24.81 -14.87
N GLN A 427 -0.84 -25.58 -15.41
CA GLN A 427 -0.90 -25.85 -16.84
C GLN A 427 -1.50 -24.59 -17.44
N TRP A 428 -0.63 -23.67 -17.86
CA TRP A 428 -1.00 -22.63 -18.82
C TRP A 428 -1.70 -23.32 -19.99
N ASP A 429 -2.71 -22.67 -20.57
CA ASP A 429 -3.52 -23.20 -21.67
C ASP A 429 -2.67 -24.07 -22.58
N ALA A 430 -3.11 -25.31 -22.79
CA ALA A 430 -2.33 -26.29 -23.51
C ALA A 430 -1.90 -25.68 -24.85
N LYS A 431 -0.59 -25.73 -25.15
CA LYS A 431 -0.06 -25.22 -26.41
C LYS A 431 -0.89 -25.77 -27.56
N ASP A 432 -1.40 -24.89 -28.41
CA ASP A 432 -2.16 -25.31 -29.56
C ASP A 432 -1.22 -26.10 -30.48
N ASN A 433 -1.51 -27.39 -30.63
CA ASN A 433 -0.75 -28.25 -31.53
C ASN A 433 -0.85 -27.76 -32.98
N ALA A 434 -1.88 -26.98 -33.34
CA ALA A 434 -2.02 -26.39 -34.66
C ALA A 434 -0.90 -25.37 -34.97
N THR A 435 -0.53 -24.51 -34.02
CA THR A 435 0.56 -23.53 -34.20
C THR A 435 1.90 -24.23 -34.42
N ARG A 436 2.21 -25.24 -33.59
CA ARG A 436 3.43 -26.04 -33.78
C ARG A 436 3.43 -26.78 -35.12
N THR A 437 2.29 -27.33 -35.52
CA THR A 437 2.14 -28.06 -36.79
C THR A 437 2.33 -27.13 -37.99
N PHE A 438 1.79 -25.91 -37.94
CA PHE A 438 1.99 -24.90 -38.98
C PHE A 438 3.47 -24.55 -39.14
N ILE A 439 4.16 -24.27 -38.04
CA ILE A 439 5.60 -23.94 -38.06
C ILE A 439 6.43 -25.12 -38.59
N GLU A 440 6.09 -26.35 -38.19
CA GLU A 440 6.73 -27.56 -38.72
C GLU A 440 6.47 -27.75 -40.23
N GLN A 441 5.29 -27.38 -40.75
CA GLN A 441 5.00 -27.44 -42.18
C GLN A 441 5.74 -26.38 -43.00
N GLU A 442 5.85 -25.16 -42.48
CA GLU A 442 6.47 -24.05 -43.22
C GLU A 442 8.00 -24.12 -43.25
N TYR A 443 8.63 -24.70 -42.21
CA TYR A 443 10.09 -24.74 -42.07
C TYR A 443 10.69 -26.15 -42.00
N VAL A 444 9.87 -27.19 -41.82
CA VAL A 444 10.32 -28.59 -41.75
C VAL A 444 11.39 -28.82 -40.66
N GLY A 445 11.45 -27.95 -39.65
CA GLY A 445 12.46 -28.00 -38.58
C GLY A 445 13.80 -27.33 -38.91
N GLU A 446 13.94 -26.69 -40.08
CA GLU A 446 15.08 -25.82 -40.38
C GLU A 446 15.00 -24.52 -39.58
N CYS A 447 16.14 -24.07 -39.05
CA CYS A 447 16.22 -22.83 -38.30
C CYS A 447 15.98 -21.60 -39.21
N GLN A 448 15.06 -20.70 -38.82
CA GLN A 448 14.78 -19.45 -39.56
C GLN A 448 15.96 -18.48 -39.63
N VAL A 449 17.00 -18.68 -38.83
CA VAL A 449 18.19 -17.81 -38.74
C VAL A 449 19.38 -18.45 -39.45
N CYS A 450 19.80 -19.64 -39.02
CA CYS A 450 21.03 -20.27 -39.52
C CYS A 450 20.77 -21.42 -40.50
N GLN A 451 19.50 -21.83 -40.70
CA GLN A 451 19.09 -22.94 -41.58
C GLN A 451 19.68 -24.31 -41.22
N ASP A 452 20.34 -24.40 -40.07
CA ASP A 452 20.88 -25.65 -39.56
C ASP A 452 19.77 -26.53 -38.97
N TRP A 453 19.99 -27.84 -39.01
CA TRP A 453 19.02 -28.85 -38.62
C TRP A 453 19.71 -30.13 -38.15
N PHE A 454 19.04 -30.88 -37.27
CA PHE A 454 19.46 -32.23 -36.91
C PHE A 454 18.25 -33.11 -36.59
N THR A 455 18.43 -34.43 -36.68
CA THR A 455 17.37 -35.40 -36.41
C THR A 455 17.38 -35.84 -34.96
N LYS A 456 16.18 -35.93 -34.38
CA LYS A 456 15.94 -36.64 -33.13
C LYS A 456 16.08 -38.15 -33.35
N ARG A 457 16.11 -38.89 -32.25
CA ARG A 457 16.16 -40.36 -32.28
C ARG A 457 14.94 -41.01 -32.95
N ASP A 458 13.80 -40.33 -32.94
CA ASP A 458 12.57 -40.77 -33.61
C ASP A 458 12.58 -40.50 -35.13
N GLY A 459 13.69 -39.96 -35.67
CA GLY A 459 13.87 -39.64 -37.07
C GLY A 459 13.28 -38.29 -37.50
N LYS A 460 12.53 -37.59 -36.63
CA LYS A 460 11.98 -36.26 -36.93
C LYS A 460 13.04 -35.18 -36.76
N LEU A 461 12.92 -34.10 -37.51
CA LEU A 461 13.81 -32.94 -37.34
C LEU A 461 13.53 -32.23 -36.01
N TYR A 462 14.60 -31.80 -35.35
CA TYR A 462 14.54 -31.06 -34.10
C TYR A 462 14.44 -29.57 -34.37
N PHE A 463 13.46 -28.92 -33.72
CA PHE A 463 13.39 -27.47 -33.61
C PHE A 463 12.70 -27.05 -32.31
N GLU A 464 13.09 -25.86 -31.85
CA GLU A 464 12.48 -25.16 -30.73
C GLU A 464 11.50 -24.10 -31.27
N ALA A 465 10.27 -24.13 -30.76
CA ALA A 465 9.27 -23.12 -31.05
C ALA A 465 9.45 -21.98 -30.05
N HIS A 466 10.07 -20.89 -30.50
CA HIS A 466 10.40 -19.74 -29.67
C HIS A 466 9.34 -18.64 -29.81
N TYR A 467 8.70 -18.25 -28.70
CA TYR A 467 7.65 -17.22 -28.73
C TYR A 467 8.27 -15.82 -28.59
N LEU A 468 7.91 -14.89 -29.49
CA LEU A 468 8.44 -13.53 -29.52
C LEU A 468 7.87 -12.66 -28.39
N VAL A 469 6.56 -12.75 -28.15
CA VAL A 469 5.85 -12.06 -27.05
C VAL A 469 5.54 -13.07 -25.96
N SER A 470 6.01 -12.79 -24.74
CA SER A 470 5.88 -13.71 -23.61
C SER A 470 4.47 -13.71 -23.00
N ASN A 471 4.11 -14.84 -22.38
CA ASN A 471 2.86 -15.03 -21.63
C ASN A 471 2.73 -14.19 -20.33
N LYS A 472 3.75 -13.40 -19.99
CA LYS A 472 3.71 -12.49 -18.84
C LYS A 472 3.26 -11.08 -19.22
N GLN A 473 3.26 -10.76 -20.51
CA GLN A 473 3.01 -9.40 -21.01
C GLN A 473 1.62 -9.24 -21.65
N ALA A 474 0.98 -10.33 -22.05
CA ALA A 474 -0.41 -10.37 -22.53
C ALA A 474 -1.02 -11.77 -22.28
N ALA A 475 -2.36 -11.89 -22.34
CA ALA A 475 -3.03 -13.20 -22.37
C ALA A 475 -2.43 -14.09 -23.48
N TRP A 476 -2.35 -15.40 -23.26
CA TRP A 476 -1.62 -16.34 -24.12
C TRP A 476 -2.06 -16.25 -25.60
N ILE A 477 -1.29 -15.57 -26.46
CA ILE A 477 -1.54 -15.53 -27.91
C ILE A 477 -0.73 -16.64 -28.59
N ASP A 478 -1.32 -17.83 -28.67
CA ASP A 478 -0.74 -19.01 -29.35
C ASP A 478 -1.02 -19.01 -30.85
N ARG A 479 -0.49 -18.03 -31.57
CA ARG A 479 -0.69 -17.91 -33.02
C ARG A 479 0.64 -18.02 -33.76
N PRO A 480 0.65 -18.53 -35.00
CA PRO A 480 1.87 -18.64 -35.81
C PRO A 480 2.69 -17.35 -35.84
N GLY A 481 2.06 -16.19 -36.00
CA GLY A 481 2.73 -14.90 -36.04
C GLY A 481 3.51 -14.50 -34.78
N ASN A 482 3.40 -15.25 -33.69
CA ASN A 482 4.15 -15.03 -32.46
C ASN A 482 5.28 -16.08 -32.25
N VAL A 483 5.56 -16.97 -33.21
CA VAL A 483 6.44 -18.14 -33.00
C VAL A 483 7.51 -18.25 -34.07
N LEU A 484 8.76 -18.47 -33.66
CA LEU A 484 9.88 -18.79 -34.55
C LEU A 484 10.28 -20.27 -34.46
N CYS A 485 10.68 -20.86 -35.59
CA CYS A 485 11.36 -22.14 -35.72
C CYS A 485 12.88 -21.95 -35.59
N LEU A 486 13.47 -22.34 -34.47
CA LEU A 486 14.91 -22.16 -34.21
C LEU A 486 15.61 -23.47 -33.86
N CYS A 487 16.90 -23.58 -34.22
CA CYS A 487 17.77 -24.62 -33.66
C CYS A 487 18.10 -24.30 -32.18
N ALA A 488 18.60 -25.27 -31.42
CA ALA A 488 18.89 -25.09 -29.99
C ALA A 488 19.84 -23.92 -29.70
N GLN A 489 20.82 -23.67 -30.58
CA GLN A 489 21.77 -22.57 -30.39
C GLN A 489 21.13 -21.21 -30.65
N CYS A 490 20.38 -21.05 -31.74
CA CYS A 490 19.67 -19.80 -32.03
C CYS A 490 18.54 -19.56 -31.02
N GLY A 491 17.82 -20.61 -30.61
CA GLY A 491 16.81 -20.56 -29.55
C GLY A 491 17.38 -20.02 -28.24
N ALA A 492 18.54 -20.55 -27.80
CA ALA A 492 19.23 -20.05 -26.61
C ALA A 492 19.71 -18.59 -26.77
N LYS A 493 20.22 -18.20 -27.95
CA LYS A 493 20.61 -16.81 -28.23
C LYS A 493 19.42 -15.85 -28.17
N PHE A 494 18.25 -16.24 -28.67
CA PHE A 494 17.04 -15.43 -28.56
C PHE A 494 16.51 -15.34 -27.13
N GLN A 495 16.59 -16.44 -26.37
CA GLN A 495 16.08 -16.48 -24.99
C GLN A 495 16.97 -15.75 -23.99
N HIS A 496 18.29 -15.77 -24.19
CA HIS A 496 19.26 -15.30 -23.19
C HIS A 496 20.23 -14.24 -23.70
N GLY A 497 20.33 -14.04 -25.01
CA GLY A 497 21.21 -13.07 -25.63
C GLY A 497 20.54 -11.73 -25.90
N ALA A 498 21.36 -10.74 -26.28
CA ALA A 498 20.84 -9.46 -26.76
C ALA A 498 20.25 -9.64 -28.17
N VAL A 499 19.02 -9.16 -28.36
CA VAL A 499 18.30 -9.18 -29.65
C VAL A 499 17.93 -7.76 -29.99
N ASP A 500 18.31 -7.30 -31.18
CA ASP A 500 17.89 -6.01 -31.73
C ASP A 500 17.32 -6.22 -33.13
N PHE A 501 16.08 -5.78 -33.30
CA PHE A 501 15.27 -5.96 -34.50
C PHE A 501 15.38 -4.78 -35.48
N GLY A 502 16.04 -3.68 -35.13
CA GLY A 502 16.15 -2.50 -36.01
C GLY A 502 14.80 -2.04 -36.56
N ASP A 503 14.74 -1.83 -37.88
CA ASP A 503 13.51 -1.39 -38.59
C ASP A 503 12.54 -2.54 -38.93
N PHE A 504 12.75 -3.76 -38.41
CA PHE A 504 11.94 -4.95 -38.70
C PHE A 504 10.43 -4.67 -38.60
N VAL A 505 9.98 -4.01 -37.54
CA VAL A 505 8.56 -3.70 -37.32
C VAL A 505 7.98 -2.85 -38.45
N MET A 506 8.71 -1.82 -38.90
CA MET A 506 8.30 -0.96 -40.01
C MET A 506 8.30 -1.72 -41.34
N GLN A 507 9.37 -2.47 -41.60
CA GLN A 507 9.49 -3.27 -42.82
C GLN A 507 8.38 -4.33 -42.93
N VAL A 508 8.03 -4.97 -41.81
CA VAL A 508 6.91 -5.91 -41.74
C VAL A 508 5.60 -5.19 -41.96
N ALA A 509 5.34 -4.00 -41.40
CA ALA A 509 4.08 -3.28 -41.61
C ALA A 509 3.87 -2.84 -43.08
N ASP A 510 4.94 -2.41 -43.75
CA ASP A 510 4.90 -1.92 -45.12
C ASP A 510 4.95 -3.03 -46.18
N TRP A 511 5.34 -4.24 -45.79
CA TRP A 511 5.40 -5.38 -46.71
C TRP A 511 4.02 -5.68 -47.33
N ARG A 512 4.02 -6.03 -48.62
CA ARG A 512 2.83 -6.46 -49.36
C ARG A 512 3.13 -7.79 -50.04
N PRO A 513 2.22 -8.76 -50.01
CA PRO A 513 2.45 -10.07 -50.61
C PRO A 513 2.51 -9.95 -52.13
N THR A 514 3.70 -10.11 -52.71
CA THR A 514 3.90 -10.14 -54.17
C THR A 514 3.69 -11.54 -54.75
N SER A 515 3.86 -12.60 -53.93
CA SER A 515 3.57 -14.01 -54.25
C SER A 515 3.36 -14.85 -52.99
N THR A 516 2.67 -15.98 -53.11
CA THR A 516 2.50 -16.99 -52.05
C THR A 516 3.69 -17.94 -51.92
N THR A 517 4.70 -17.82 -52.79
CA THR A 517 5.88 -18.69 -52.84
C THR A 517 7.16 -17.86 -52.84
N GLY A 518 7.91 -17.92 -51.74
CA GLY A 518 9.16 -17.19 -51.55
C GLY A 518 9.48 -16.99 -50.07
N ALA A 519 10.76 -16.91 -49.73
CA ALA A 519 11.22 -16.49 -48.42
C ALA A 519 11.47 -14.97 -48.43
N VAL A 520 10.98 -14.28 -47.41
CA VAL A 520 11.26 -12.87 -47.15
C VAL A 520 12.29 -12.81 -46.03
N GLU A 521 13.35 -12.04 -46.22
CA GLU A 521 14.48 -11.99 -45.30
C GLU A 521 14.59 -10.60 -44.66
N PHE A 522 14.86 -10.58 -43.36
CA PHE A 522 15.08 -9.36 -42.59
C PHE A 522 16.42 -9.42 -41.88
N GLU A 523 17.16 -8.32 -41.92
CA GLU A 523 18.43 -8.21 -41.19
C GLU A 523 18.15 -7.78 -39.74
N ILE A 524 18.63 -8.57 -38.78
CA ILE A 524 18.54 -8.31 -37.34
C ILE A 524 19.91 -8.49 -36.69
N GLN A 525 20.07 -7.99 -35.47
CA GLN A 525 21.28 -8.16 -34.66
C GLN A 525 21.02 -9.18 -33.54
N LEU A 526 21.78 -10.28 -33.52
CA LEU A 526 21.69 -11.33 -32.50
C LEU A 526 23.03 -11.53 -31.80
N CYS A 527 23.06 -11.24 -30.50
CA CYS A 527 24.28 -11.18 -29.69
C CYS A 527 25.36 -10.28 -30.32
N GLY A 528 24.95 -9.14 -30.91
CA GLY A 528 25.83 -8.17 -31.56
C GLY A 528 26.38 -8.60 -32.93
N ASN A 529 25.85 -9.68 -33.54
CA ASN A 529 26.20 -10.10 -34.89
C ASN A 529 25.01 -9.92 -35.83
N PRO A 530 25.18 -9.36 -37.04
CA PRO A 530 24.13 -9.28 -38.04
C PRO A 530 23.77 -10.68 -38.53
N VAL A 531 22.48 -11.01 -38.53
CA VAL A 531 21.93 -12.28 -39.01
C VAL A 531 20.68 -12.03 -39.86
N SER A 532 20.45 -12.90 -40.84
CA SER A 532 19.23 -12.89 -41.67
C SER A 532 18.16 -13.75 -41.01
N LEU A 533 16.97 -13.18 -40.75
CA LEU A 533 15.80 -13.88 -40.25
C LEU A 533 14.79 -14.08 -41.39
N ARG A 534 14.49 -15.35 -41.70
CA ARG A 534 13.68 -15.73 -42.87
C ARG A 534 12.24 -16.06 -42.51
N PHE A 535 11.29 -15.48 -43.25
CA PHE A 535 9.86 -15.77 -43.15
C PHE A 535 9.30 -16.35 -44.45
N SER A 536 8.39 -17.32 -44.37
CA SER A 536 7.52 -17.62 -45.51
C SER A 536 6.48 -16.51 -45.67
N SER A 537 5.98 -16.27 -46.89
CA SER A 537 4.94 -15.27 -47.11
C SER A 537 3.70 -15.49 -46.23
N LYS A 538 3.34 -16.74 -45.94
CA LYS A 538 2.20 -17.08 -45.07
C LYS A 538 2.48 -16.72 -43.61
N HIS A 539 3.62 -17.15 -43.09
CA HIS A 539 4.00 -16.85 -41.72
C HIS A 539 4.14 -15.34 -41.50
N LEU A 540 4.67 -14.59 -42.47
CA LEU A 540 4.79 -13.14 -42.39
C LEU A 540 3.43 -12.42 -42.36
N LEU A 541 2.42 -12.95 -43.08
CA LEU A 541 1.04 -12.45 -43.00
C LEU A 541 0.45 -12.64 -41.60
N ASP A 542 0.74 -13.76 -40.94
CA ASP A 542 0.31 -14.00 -39.55
C ASP A 542 0.98 -13.00 -38.58
N VAL A 543 2.26 -12.68 -38.78
CA VAL A 543 2.96 -11.64 -38.01
C VAL A 543 2.29 -10.27 -38.21
N GLN A 544 2.03 -9.86 -39.46
CA GLN A 544 1.34 -8.59 -39.77
C GLN A 544 -0.09 -8.54 -39.19
N ALA A 545 -0.83 -9.65 -39.23
CA ALA A 545 -2.18 -9.72 -38.67
C ALA A 545 -2.14 -9.54 -37.14
N LEU A 546 -1.17 -10.15 -36.47
CA LEU A 546 -0.96 -10.03 -35.04
C LEU A 546 -0.61 -8.58 -34.64
N MET A 547 0.25 -7.91 -35.40
CA MET A 547 0.62 -6.50 -35.16
C MET A 547 -0.59 -5.56 -35.26
N ARG A 548 -1.46 -5.74 -36.27
CA ARG A 548 -2.67 -4.90 -36.46
C ARG A 548 -3.71 -5.10 -35.36
N ALA A 549 -3.84 -6.33 -34.85
CA ALA A 549 -4.73 -6.63 -33.72
C ALA A 549 -4.26 -5.94 -32.43
N GLY A 550 -2.95 -5.76 -32.25
CA GLY A 550 -2.39 -5.03 -31.11
C GLY A 550 -2.67 -3.52 -31.14
N THR A 551 -2.57 -2.87 -32.30
CA THR A 551 -2.79 -1.42 -32.43
C THR A 551 -4.26 -1.02 -32.28
N SER A 552 -5.19 -1.82 -32.81
CA SER A 552 -6.63 -1.58 -32.68
C SER A 552 -7.13 -1.68 -31.23
N ALA A 553 -6.57 -2.59 -30.43
CA ALA A 553 -6.87 -2.69 -29.01
C ALA A 553 -6.34 -1.50 -28.18
N ALA A 554 -5.22 -0.90 -28.59
CA ALA A 554 -4.65 0.29 -27.94
C ALA A 554 -5.49 1.56 -28.22
N GLU A 555 -5.97 1.73 -29.45
CA GLU A 555 -6.84 2.85 -29.85
C GLU A 555 -8.22 2.80 -29.16
N GLU A 556 -8.78 1.60 -28.96
CA GLU A 556 -10.03 1.42 -28.20
C GLU A 556 -9.86 1.75 -26.70
N GLN A 557 -8.69 1.46 -26.11
CA GLN A 557 -8.38 1.82 -24.72
C GLN A 557 -8.14 3.33 -24.53
N GLU A 558 -7.48 4.01 -25.46
CA GLU A 558 -7.32 5.48 -25.42
C GLU A 558 -8.65 6.22 -25.66
N GLY A 559 -9.51 5.72 -26.54
CA GLY A 559 -10.88 6.24 -26.75
C GLY A 559 -11.79 6.06 -25.53
N ALA A 560 -11.63 4.96 -24.78
CA ALA A 560 -12.33 4.74 -23.53
C ALA A 560 -11.84 5.66 -22.40
N SER A 561 -10.53 5.96 -22.34
CA SER A 561 -10.00 6.89 -21.33
C SER A 561 -10.35 8.36 -21.58
N THR A 562 -10.51 8.77 -22.85
CA THR A 562 -10.85 10.15 -23.21
C THR A 562 -12.34 10.46 -23.04
N SER A 563 -13.22 9.46 -23.22
CA SER A 563 -14.66 9.61 -22.94
C SER A 563 -15.00 9.64 -21.44
N ALA A 564 -14.19 9.02 -20.59
CA ALA A 564 -14.33 9.11 -19.13
C ALA A 564 -13.87 10.47 -18.56
N GLY A 565 -12.96 11.19 -19.24
CA GLY A 565 -12.48 12.52 -18.82
C GLY A 565 -13.40 13.69 -19.18
N ALA A 566 -14.34 13.50 -20.12
CA ALA A 566 -15.28 14.55 -20.54
C ALA A 566 -16.63 14.54 -19.79
N ALA A 567 -16.86 13.56 -18.91
CA ALA A 567 -18.03 13.48 -18.05
C ALA A 567 -17.78 14.01 -16.62
N SER A 568 -16.65 14.69 -16.40
CA SER A 568 -16.33 15.38 -15.15
C SER A 568 -15.58 16.68 -15.45
N LEU A 569 -16.27 17.60 -16.12
CA LEU A 569 -16.05 19.05 -16.08
C LEU A 569 -17.38 19.78 -16.31
#